data_AF-A0AA97FA94-F1
#
_entry.id   AF-A0AA97FA94-F1
#
_cell.length_a   1.000
_cell.length_b   1.000
_cell.length_c   1.000
_cell.angle_alpha   90.00
_cell.angle_beta   90.00
_cell.angle_gamma   90.00
#
_symmetry.space_group_name_H-M   'P 1'
#
loop_
_entity.id
_entity.type
_entity.pdbx_description
1 polymer ?
#
loop_
_entity_poly.entity_id
_entity_poly.type
_entity_poly.pdbx_seq_one_letter_code
_entity_poly.pdbx_strand_id
1 'polypeptide(L)'
;MNNLFPIGLGLKEELCRYGEFVGVNSFVDPDTGKIWRKMPDGRLDEITKDPEKVLLALEHYGMNVEKRRERCRKGREEWFGQR
;
A
#
# COMPACT_ATOMS: atom_id res chain seq x y z
N MET A 1 0.87 18.31 2.23
CA MET A 1 0.28 17.16 2.97
C MET A 1 -1.05 16.72 2.33
N ASN A 2 -1.18 16.68 1.00
CA ASN A 2 -2.49 16.49 0.34
C ASN A 2 -2.72 15.08 -0.25
N ASN A 3 -1.77 14.15 -0.13
CA ASN A 3 -1.84 12.82 -0.77
C ASN A 3 -1.65 11.68 0.25
N LEU A 4 -2.35 11.74 1.38
CA LEU A 4 -2.34 10.62 2.34
C LEU A 4 -3.29 9.51 1.88
N PHE A 5 -2.75 8.34 1.55
CA PHE A 5 -3.52 7.16 1.17
C PHE A 5 -3.74 6.24 2.36
N PRO A 6 -4.96 5.70 2.57
CA PRO A 6 -5.20 4.74 3.64
C PRO A 6 -4.44 3.44 3.39
N ILE A 7 -3.79 2.91 4.42
CA ILE A 7 -3.07 1.64 4.32
C ILE A 7 -4.07 0.49 4.51
N GLY A 8 -4.41 -0.17 3.40
CA GLY A 8 -5.20 -1.40 3.38
C GLY A 8 -4.40 -2.65 3.77
N LEU A 9 -5.09 -3.78 3.96
CA LEU A 9 -4.47 -5.04 4.42
C LEU A 9 -3.27 -5.49 3.56
N GLY A 10 -3.43 -5.50 2.23
CA GLY A 10 -2.35 -5.97 1.34
C GLY A 10 -1.11 -5.09 1.39
N LEU A 11 -1.27 -3.76 1.50
CA LEU A 11 -0.13 -2.85 1.65
C LEU A 11 0.48 -2.97 3.05
N LYS A 12 -0.34 -3.15 4.09
CA LYS A 12 0.13 -3.42 5.46
C LYS A 12 1.02 -4.67 5.51
N GLU A 13 0.61 -5.76 4.85
CA GLU A 13 1.41 -6.99 4.78
C GLU A 13 2.75 -6.76 4.08
N GLU A 14 2.76 -5.98 2.99
CA GLU A 14 4.00 -5.65 2.29
C GLU A 14 4.91 -4.78 3.18
N LEU A 15 4.39 -3.72 3.80
CA LEU A 15 5.14 -2.88 4.75
C LEU A 15 5.77 -3.70 5.89
N CYS A 16 5.02 -4.65 6.45
CA CYS A 16 5.54 -5.55 7.49
C CYS A 16 6.74 -6.39 7.01
N ARG A 17 6.77 -6.83 5.74
CA ARG A 17 7.93 -7.55 5.17
C ARG A 17 9.19 -6.71 5.13
N TYR A 18 9.02 -5.39 5.00
CA TYR A 18 10.09 -4.41 5.03
C TYR A 18 10.37 -3.86 6.44
N GLY A 19 9.76 -4.43 7.48
CA GLY A 19 10.01 -4.03 8.88
C GLY A 19 9.18 -2.84 9.38
N GLU A 20 8.23 -2.37 8.57
CA GLU A 20 7.30 -1.29 8.89
C GLU A 20 5.99 -1.85 9.46
N PHE A 21 5.90 -1.88 10.79
CA PHE A 21 4.74 -2.41 11.50
C PHE A 21 3.68 -1.34 11.73
N VAL A 22 2.66 -1.33 10.89
CA VAL A 22 1.60 -0.32 10.90
C VAL A 22 0.31 -0.82 11.55
N GLY A 23 -0.32 0.06 12.33
CA GLY A 23 -1.60 -0.17 12.99
C GLY A 23 -2.79 0.12 12.07
N VAL A 24 -4.00 -0.13 12.58
CA VAL A 24 -5.22 0.39 11.95
C VAL A 24 -5.22 1.92 11.91
N ASN A 25 -5.99 2.52 11.01
CA ASN A 25 -6.05 3.99 10.81
C ASN A 25 -4.70 4.63 10.50
N SER A 26 -3.84 3.91 9.79
CA SER A 26 -2.57 4.42 9.28
C SER A 26 -2.71 4.83 7.81
N PHE A 27 -1.98 5.87 7.44
CA PHE A 27 -1.95 6.46 6.12
C PHE A 27 -0.51 6.56 5.65
N VAL A 28 -0.30 6.52 4.34
CA VAL A 28 1.02 6.67 3.72
C VAL A 28 1.01 7.83 2.74
N ASP A 29 2.08 8.61 2.76
CA ASP A 29 2.42 9.55 1.69
C ASP A 29 3.34 8.81 0.71
N PRO A 30 2.87 8.48 -0.51
CA PRO A 30 3.62 7.68 -1.46
C PRO A 30 4.76 8.47 -2.11
N ASP A 31 4.72 9.80 -2.06
CA ASP A 31 5.76 10.65 -2.64
C ASP A 31 6.97 10.71 -1.70
N THR A 32 6.73 10.63 -0.39
CA THR A 32 7.80 10.77 0.62
C THR A 32 8.10 9.49 1.40
N GLY A 33 7.29 8.44 1.25
CA GLY A 33 7.40 7.22 2.05
C GLY A 33 7.04 7.42 3.53
N LYS A 34 6.36 8.52 3.89
CA LYS A 34 6.02 8.80 5.29
C LYS A 34 4.72 8.12 5.69
N ILE A 35 4.71 7.52 6.88
CA ILE A 35 3.53 6.89 7.45
C ILE A 35 3.01 7.74 8.60
N TRP A 36 1.69 7.97 8.59
CA TRP A 36 0.98 8.76 9.58
C TRP A 36 -0.10 7.92 10.23
N ARG A 37 -0.24 8.00 11.55
CA ARG A 37 -1.34 7.36 12.28
C ARG A 37 -2.34 8.41 12.72
N LYS A 38 -3.63 8.16 12.44
CA LYS A 38 -4.71 8.97 12.98
C LYS A 38 -5.04 8.56 14.40
N MET A 39 -4.88 9.50 15.32
CA MET A 39 -5.17 9.35 16.73
C MET A 39 -6.66 9.57 17.01
N PRO A 40 -7.19 9.11 18.17
CA PRO A 40 -8.62 9.28 18.51
C PRO A 40 -9.09 10.73 18.57
N ASP A 41 -8.18 11.65 18.92
CA ASP A 41 -8.41 13.11 18.96
C ASP A 41 -8.44 13.76 17.56
N GLY A 42 -8.20 12.97 16.50
CA GLY A 42 -8.18 13.41 15.12
C GLY A 42 -6.81 13.89 14.62
N ARG A 43 -5.78 13.96 15.48
CA ARG A 43 -4.42 14.33 15.08
C ARG A 43 -3.76 13.23 14.25
N LEU A 44 -2.76 13.63 13.47
CA LEU A 44 -1.90 12.72 12.72
C LEU A 44 -0.49 12.78 13.32
N ASP A 45 0.02 11.62 13.74
CA ASP A 45 1.40 11.48 14.22
C ASP A 45 2.21 10.69 13.18
N GLU A 46 3.39 11.20 12.80
CA GLU A 46 4.33 10.49 11.93
C GLU A 46 4.93 9.30 12.69
N ILE A 47 4.81 8.10 12.13
CA ILE A 47 5.27 6.84 12.74
C ILE A 47 6.27 6.07 11.87
N THR A 48 6.72 6.67 10.76
CA THR A 48 7.69 6.08 9.83
C THR A 48 8.98 5.72 10.55
N LYS A 49 9.51 4.51 10.35
CA LYS A 49 10.85 4.17 10.84
C LYS A 49 11.91 4.44 9.77
N ASP A 50 11.62 4.05 8.54
CA ASP A 50 12.54 4.07 7.41
C ASP A 50 11.76 4.38 6.10
N PRO A 51 11.74 5.64 5.66
CA PRO A 51 11.01 6.04 4.46
C PRO A 51 11.45 5.31 3.19
N GLU A 52 12.72 4.93 3.06
CA GLU A 52 13.22 4.22 1.87
C GLU A 52 12.59 2.83 1.77
N LYS A 53 12.47 2.13 2.90
CA LYS A 53 11.79 0.84 2.97
C LYS A 53 10.30 0.94 2.68
N VAL A 54 9.66 2.03 3.09
CA VAL A 54 8.26 2.29 2.74
C VAL A 54 8.11 2.45 1.23
N LEU A 55 8.99 3.23 0.59
CA LEU A 55 8.96 3.42 -0.87
C LEU A 55 9.18 2.10 -1.63
N LEU A 56 10.14 1.27 -1.19
CA LEU A 56 10.35 -0.07 -1.75
C LEU A 56 9.11 -0.97 -1.60
N ALA A 57 8.47 -0.95 -0.43
CA ALA A 57 7.25 -1.71 -0.19
C ALA A 57 6.10 -1.23 -1.10
N LEU A 58 5.98 0.08 -1.34
CA LEU A 58 4.98 0.66 -2.23
C LEU A 58 5.18 0.22 -3.68
N GLU A 59 6.42 0.25 -4.17
CA GLU A 59 6.76 -0.22 -5.53
C GLU A 59 6.39 -1.69 -5.71
N HIS A 60 6.83 -2.55 -4.78
CA HIS A 60 6.53 -3.98 -4.81
C HIS A 60 5.03 -4.27 -4.72
N TYR A 61 4.32 -3.54 -3.87
CA TYR A 61 2.87 -3.62 -3.77
C TYR A 61 2.20 -3.26 -5.12
N GLY A 62 2.63 -2.17 -5.76
CA GLY A 62 2.16 -1.75 -7.08
C GLY A 62 2.34 -2.85 -8.13
N MET A 63 3.54 -3.41 -8.24
CA MET A 63 3.84 -4.53 -9.15
C MET A 63 2.94 -5.75 -8.90
N ASN A 64 2.68 -6.09 -7.63
CA ASN A 64 1.83 -7.22 -7.26
C ASN A 64 0.36 -6.98 -7.64
N VAL A 65 -0.13 -5.75 -7.48
CA VAL A 65 -1.47 -5.35 -7.90
C VAL A 65 -1.62 -5.44 -9.43
N GLU A 66 -0.64 -4.96 -10.18
CA GLU A 66 -0.64 -5.03 -11.64
C GLU A 66 -0.63 -6.48 -12.15
N LYS A 67 0.26 -7.33 -11.61
CA LYS A 67 0.27 -8.77 -11.90
C LYS A 67 -1.08 -9.42 -11.62
N ARG A 68 -1.74 -9.05 -10.53
CA ARG A 68 -3.08 -9.58 -10.19
C ARG A 68 -4.12 -9.10 -11.21
N ARG A 69 -4.10 -7.83 -11.60
CA ARG A 69 -5.01 -7.27 -12.63
C ARG A 69 -4.83 -7.98 -13.96
N GLU A 70 -3.60 -8.24 -14.37
CA GLU A 70 -3.31 -8.96 -15.61
C GLU A 70 -3.86 -10.40 -15.57
N ARG A 71 -3.64 -11.14 -14.47
CA ARG A 71 -4.24 -12.48 -14.30
C ARG A 71 -5.76 -12.46 -14.39
N CYS A 72 -6.39 -11.48 -13.74
CA CYS A 72 -7.84 -11.32 -13.83
C CYS A 72 -8.32 -10.97 -15.24
N ARG A 73 -7.57 -10.17 -16.00
CA ARG A 73 -7.89 -9.85 -17.40
C ARG A 73 -7.81 -11.09 -18.28
N LYS A 74 -6.70 -11.84 -18.21
CA LYS A 74 -6.52 -13.11 -18.94
C LYS A 74 -7.63 -14.11 -18.63
N GLY A 75 -7.96 -14.29 -17.35
CA GLY A 75 -9.06 -15.18 -16.95
C GLY A 75 -10.43 -14.75 -17.48
N ARG A 76 -10.69 -13.44 -17.67
CA ARG A 76 -11.92 -12.97 -18.32
C ARG A 76 -11.93 -13.25 -19.82
N GLU A 77 -10.82 -12.98 -20.51
CA GLU A 77 -10.68 -13.27 -21.95
C GLU A 77 -10.92 -14.77 -22.23
N GLU A 78 -10.34 -15.64 -21.40
CA GLU A 78 -10.55 -17.09 -21.44
C GLU A 78 -12.01 -17.48 -21.16
N TRP A 79 -12.64 -16.89 -20.14
CA TRP A 79 -14.02 -17.21 -19.74
C TRP A 79 -15.06 -16.76 -20.77
N PHE A 80 -14.86 -15.60 -21.40
CA PHE A 80 -15.79 -15.04 -22.39
C PHE A 80 -15.45 -15.45 -23.83
N GLY A 81 -14.46 -16.31 -24.04
CA GLY A 81 -14.15 -16.90 -25.36
C GLY A 81 -13.61 -15.90 -26.38
N GLN A 82 -13.03 -14.78 -25.95
CA GLN A 82 -12.33 -13.85 -26.85
C GLN A 82 -10.95 -14.43 -27.15
N ARG A 83 -10.88 -15.29 -28.17
CA ARG A 83 -9.63 -15.77 -28.78
C ARG A 83 -9.31 -14.97 -30.03
#